data_AF-A0A6S7LST7-F1
#
_entry.id   AF-A0A6S7LST7-F1
#
_cell.length_a   1.000
_cell.length_b   1.000
_cell.length_c   1.000
_cell.angle_alpha   90.00
_cell.angle_beta   90.00
_cell.angle_gamma   90.00
#
_symmetry.space_group_name_H-M   'P 1'
#
loop_
_entity.id
_entity.type
_entity.pdbx_description
1 polymer ?
#
loop_
_entity_poly.entity_id
_entity_poly.type
_entity_poly.pdbx_seq_one_letter_code
_entity_poly.pdbx_strand_id
1 'polypeptide(L)'
;AYLIKLTGRGNVKCGFQKKISSDVKNIRKNESLFVPADKTTNFYKMDPPSYNQLLQRNITKTYKKISTQTVSSIENRSKSIANKLNLTDRINTTAEREPFITLKDHKPNFENNPTCRLINPRKSEIGKVSKQILDRINAKVIESTGMNQWKNTKSVLT
;
A
#
# COMPACT_ATOMS: atom_id res chain seq x y z
N ALA A 1 7.51 -10.49 -3.29
CA ALA A 1 7.79 -9.92 -4.63
C ALA A 1 8.73 -10.89 -5.33
N TYR A 2 8.26 -11.56 -6.39
CA TYR A 2 9.16 -12.37 -7.21
C TYR A 2 10.05 -11.43 -8.00
N LEU A 3 11.22 -11.11 -7.45
CA LEU A 3 12.32 -10.53 -8.22
C LEU A 3 12.73 -11.59 -9.23
N ILE A 4 12.29 -11.45 -10.48
CA ILE A 4 12.88 -12.20 -11.59
C ILE A 4 14.29 -11.63 -11.79
N LYS A 5 15.24 -12.15 -11.02
CA LYS A 5 16.66 -11.98 -11.27
C LYS A 5 16.92 -12.75 -12.57
N LEU A 6 16.99 -12.04 -13.70
CA LEU A 6 17.39 -12.61 -14.98
C LEU A 6 18.89 -12.99 -14.89
N THR A 7 19.16 -14.11 -14.23
CA THR A 7 20.49 -14.72 -14.17
C THR A 7 20.78 -15.40 -15.50
N GLY A 8 21.76 -14.88 -16.23
CA GLY A 8 22.43 -15.58 -17.32
C GLY A 8 21.91 -15.26 -18.72
N ARG A 9 22.75 -14.59 -19.52
CA ARG A 9 22.69 -14.62 -21.00
C ARG A 9 23.01 -16.05 -21.47
N GLY A 10 22.06 -16.97 -21.32
CA GLY A 10 22.10 -18.28 -21.97
C GLY A 10 21.37 -18.22 -23.31
N ASN A 11 21.93 -18.83 -24.35
CA ASN A 11 21.33 -18.96 -25.67
C ASN A 11 19.88 -19.48 -25.54
N VAL A 12 18.91 -18.81 -26.16
CA VAL A 12 17.46 -19.05 -25.97
C VAL A 12 17.09 -20.45 -26.49
N LYS A 13 16.77 -21.39 -25.61
CA LYS A 13 16.72 -22.82 -25.95
C LYS A 13 15.34 -23.33 -26.41
N CYS A 14 14.24 -22.68 -26.04
CA CYS A 14 12.90 -23.18 -26.40
C CYS A 14 11.96 -22.09 -26.95
N GLY A 15 10.94 -22.50 -27.71
CA GLY A 15 9.97 -21.60 -28.36
C GLY A 15 9.24 -20.69 -27.36
N PHE A 16 8.97 -21.19 -26.15
CA PHE A 16 8.36 -20.41 -25.08
C PHE A 16 9.25 -19.24 -24.60
N GLN A 17 10.55 -19.48 -24.40
CA GLN A 17 11.49 -18.41 -24.04
C GLN A 17 11.66 -17.38 -25.17
N LYS A 18 11.58 -17.81 -26.44
CA LYS A 18 11.56 -16.90 -27.60
C LYS A 18 10.30 -16.03 -27.58
N LYS A 19 9.14 -16.61 -27.29
CA LYS A 19 7.88 -15.88 -27.13
C LYS A 19 7.95 -14.85 -26.01
N ILE A 20 8.38 -15.24 -24.80
CA ILE A 20 8.59 -14.30 -23.68
C ILE A 20 9.54 -13.16 -24.08
N SER A 21 10.65 -13.48 -24.75
CA SER A 21 11.61 -12.47 -25.17
C SER A 21 11.02 -11.49 -26.18
N SER A 22 10.17 -11.97 -27.10
CA SER A 22 9.42 -11.14 -28.03
C SER A 22 8.39 -10.25 -27.31
N ASP A 23 7.62 -10.83 -26.39
CA ASP A 23 6.59 -10.12 -25.63
C ASP A 23 7.22 -9.01 -24.78
N VAL A 24 8.36 -9.26 -24.12
CA VAL A 24 9.10 -8.25 -23.37
C VAL A 24 9.56 -7.10 -24.27
N LYS A 25 10.05 -7.39 -25.49
CA LYS A 25 10.43 -6.34 -26.46
C LYS A 25 9.21 -5.50 -26.87
N ASN A 26 8.07 -6.15 -27.12
CA ASN A 26 6.83 -5.48 -27.49
C ASN A 26 6.29 -4.61 -26.36
N ILE A 27 6.31 -5.10 -25.11
CA ILE A 27 5.90 -4.34 -23.93
C ILE A 27 6.78 -3.11 -23.74
N ARG A 28 8.11 -3.25 -23.90
CA ARG A 28 9.06 -2.13 -23.76
C ARG A 28 8.90 -1.05 -24.84
N LYS A 29 8.44 -1.42 -26.04
CA LYS A 29 8.20 -0.48 -27.14
C LYS A 29 6.84 0.22 -27.04
N ASN A 30 5.91 -0.34 -26.27
CA ASN A 30 4.55 0.19 -26.16
C ASN A 30 4.50 1.39 -25.21
N GLU A 31 3.80 2.45 -25.61
CA GLU A 31 3.58 3.64 -24.78
C GLU A 31 2.44 3.47 -23.76
N SER A 32 1.65 2.40 -23.91
CA SER A 32 0.53 2.10 -23.00
C SER A 32 1.00 1.38 -21.73
N LEU A 33 0.27 1.60 -20.65
CA LEU A 33 0.47 0.96 -19.36
C LEU A 33 -0.26 -0.38 -19.29
N PHE A 34 0.35 -1.36 -18.63
CA PHE A 34 -0.30 -2.63 -18.29
C PHE A 34 -0.64 -2.62 -16.79
N VAL A 35 -1.93 -2.55 -16.47
CA VAL A 35 -2.44 -2.43 -15.11
C VAL A 35 -3.04 -3.76 -14.65
N PRO A 36 -2.61 -4.31 -13.50
CA PRO A 36 -3.16 -5.56 -12.99
C PRO A 36 -4.58 -5.38 -12.44
N ALA A 37 -5.37 -6.44 -12.53
CA ALA A 37 -6.62 -6.56 -11.81
C ALA A 37 -6.41 -6.80 -10.30
N ASP A 38 -7.41 -6.45 -9.49
CA ASP A 38 -7.36 -6.55 -8.03
C ASP A 38 -7.53 -8.00 -7.53
N LYS A 39 -8.38 -8.79 -8.20
CA LYS A 39 -8.75 -10.15 -7.74
C LYS A 39 -8.51 -11.26 -8.77
N THR A 40 -8.29 -10.90 -10.03
CA THR A 40 -8.01 -11.86 -11.10
C THR A 40 -6.54 -11.73 -11.52
N THR A 41 -6.07 -12.67 -12.33
CA THR A 41 -4.73 -12.64 -12.91
C THR A 41 -4.65 -11.80 -14.20
N ASN A 42 -5.70 -11.03 -14.51
CA ASN A 42 -5.80 -10.27 -15.74
C ASN A 42 -4.94 -9.00 -15.70
N PHE A 43 -4.48 -8.59 -16.88
CA PHE A 43 -3.82 -7.31 -17.11
C PHE A 43 -4.58 -6.55 -18.18
N TYR A 44 -4.81 -5.26 -17.92
CA TYR A 44 -5.50 -4.37 -18.84
C TYR A 44 -4.53 -3.33 -19.38
N LYS A 45 -4.62 -3.11 -20.68
CA LYS A 45 -3.88 -2.05 -21.36
C LYS A 45 -4.62 -0.73 -21.18
N MET A 46 -3.92 0.31 -20.75
CA MET A 46 -4.48 1.65 -20.54
C MET A 46 -3.53 2.71 -21.09
N ASP A 47 -4.08 3.83 -21.55
CA ASP A 47 -3.28 5.01 -21.85
C ASP A 47 -2.82 5.71 -20.54
N PRO A 48 -1.61 6.31 -20.51
CA PRO A 48 -1.11 7.01 -19.33
C PRO A 48 -2.00 8.15 -18.82
N PRO A 49 -2.62 9.00 -19.67
CA PRO A 49 -3.55 10.04 -19.23
C PRO A 49 -4.76 9.51 -18.45
N SER A 50 -5.45 8.50 -18.98
CA SER A 50 -6.61 7.87 -18.33
C SER A 50 -6.23 7.22 -17.00
N TYR A 51 -5.08 6.53 -16.96
CA TYR A 51 -4.55 5.96 -15.73
C TYR A 51 -4.32 7.03 -14.65
N ASN A 52 -3.63 8.11 -15.02
CA ASN A 52 -3.35 9.22 -14.11
C ASN A 52 -4.63 9.90 -13.62
N GLN A 53 -5.62 10.08 -14.50
CA GLN A 53 -6.92 10.62 -14.11
C GLN A 53 -7.63 9.71 -13.10
N LEU A 54 -7.63 8.38 -13.32
CA LEU A 54 -8.18 7.41 -12.40
C LEU A 54 -7.46 7.44 -11.04
N LEU A 55 -6.13 7.48 -11.05
CA LEU A 55 -5.29 7.54 -9.85
C LEU A 55 -5.59 8.81 -9.04
N GLN A 56 -5.58 9.98 -9.69
CA GLN A 56 -5.82 11.25 -9.01
C GLN A 56 -7.23 11.33 -8.42
N ARG A 57 -8.26 10.93 -9.16
CA ARG A 57 -9.65 10.87 -8.66
C ARG A 57 -9.77 10.02 -7.39
N ASN A 58 -9.01 8.93 -7.30
CA ASN A 58 -9.05 8.05 -6.13
C ASN A 58 -8.22 8.57 -4.95
N ILE A 59 -7.08 9.22 -5.20
CA ILE A 59 -6.29 9.87 -4.16
C ILE A 59 -7.09 11.01 -3.50
N THR A 60 -7.70 11.87 -4.31
CA THR A 60 -8.40 13.06 -3.80
C THR A 60 -9.84 12.81 -3.37
N LYS A 61 -10.29 11.55 -3.37
CA LYS A 61 -11.66 11.19 -2.96
C LYS A 61 -11.93 11.50 -1.48
N THR A 62 -10.93 11.27 -0.64
CA THR A 62 -11.06 11.42 0.82
C THR A 62 -9.92 12.24 1.43
N TYR A 63 -8.81 12.40 0.70
CA TYR A 63 -7.60 13.04 1.21
C TYR A 63 -7.26 14.30 0.43
N LYS A 64 -6.76 15.32 1.13
CA LYS A 64 -6.25 16.57 0.53
C LYS A 64 -4.75 16.44 0.28
N LYS A 65 -4.27 16.97 -0.86
CA LYS A 65 -2.83 17.12 -1.11
C LYS A 65 -2.24 18.15 -0.15
N ILE A 66 -1.10 17.83 0.44
CA ILE A 66 -0.37 18.68 1.38
C ILE A 66 1.06 18.92 0.86
N SER A 67 1.69 19.99 1.34
CA SER A 67 3.08 20.31 0.97
C SER A 67 4.07 19.38 1.66
N THR A 68 5.25 19.24 1.05
CA THR A 68 6.37 18.43 1.59
C THR A 68 6.86 18.94 2.94
N GLN A 69 6.82 20.24 3.18
CA GLN A 69 7.15 20.86 4.47
C GLN A 69 6.17 20.44 5.58
N THR A 70 4.88 20.33 5.27
CA THR A 70 3.89 19.83 6.22
C THR A 70 4.11 18.35 6.51
N VAL A 71 4.47 17.56 5.50
CA VAL A 71 4.80 16.13 5.67
C VAL A 71 5.99 15.95 6.61
N SER A 72 7.09 16.69 6.41
CA SER A 72 8.30 16.56 7.23
C SER A 72 8.05 17.01 8.68
N SER A 73 7.27 18.06 8.90
CA SER A 73 6.90 18.49 10.25
C SER A 73 6.04 17.44 10.99
N ILE A 74 5.12 16.77 10.28
CA ILE A 74 4.34 15.64 10.83
C ILE A 74 5.24 14.45 11.18
N GLU A 75 6.19 14.09 10.32
CA GLU A 75 7.12 12.98 10.57
C GLU A 75 8.04 13.28 11.77
N ASN A 76 8.58 14.50 11.85
CA ASN A 76 9.39 14.94 12.99
C ASN A 76 8.59 14.90 14.31
N ARG A 77 7.34 15.39 14.29
CA ARG A 77 6.46 15.30 15.47
C ARG A 77 6.18 13.85 15.85
N SER A 78 5.95 12.98 14.87
CA SER A 78 5.73 11.55 15.09
C SER A 78 6.95 10.88 15.71
N LYS A 79 8.16 11.23 15.25
CA LYS A 79 9.43 10.76 15.82
C LYS A 79 9.60 11.21 17.27
N SER A 80 9.29 12.46 17.57
CA SER A 80 9.32 12.98 18.95
C SER A 80 8.35 12.26 19.88
N ILE A 81 7.15 11.93 19.39
CA ILE A 81 6.17 11.14 20.15
C ILE A 81 6.69 9.70 20.36
N ALA A 82 7.22 9.07 19.32
CA ALA A 82 7.80 7.73 19.40
C ALA A 82 8.94 7.66 20.43
N ASN A 83 9.81 8.67 20.46
CA ASN A 83 10.87 8.79 21.46
C ASN A 83 10.32 8.88 22.88
N LYS A 84 9.31 9.73 23.13
CA LYS A 84 8.65 9.83 24.45
C LYS A 84 7.99 8.53 24.89
N LEU A 85 7.65 7.66 23.95
CA LEU A 85 7.03 6.36 24.21
C LEU A 85 8.05 5.21 24.24
N ASN A 86 9.35 5.48 24.08
CA ASN A 86 10.40 4.47 23.96
C ASN A 86 10.09 3.44 22.86
N LEU A 87 9.62 3.92 21.71
CA LEU A 87 9.25 3.12 20.54
C LEU A 87 10.22 3.28 19.36
N THR A 88 11.32 3.98 19.56
CA THR A 88 12.24 4.41 18.50
C THR A 88 12.90 3.24 17.78
N ASP A 89 13.12 2.13 18.46
CA ASP A 89 13.65 0.86 17.94
C ASP A 89 12.64 0.10 17.06
N ARG A 90 11.33 0.38 17.18
CA ARG A 90 10.24 -0.37 16.52
C ARG A 90 9.53 0.39 15.41
N ILE A 91 9.80 1.69 15.28
CA ILE A 91 9.17 2.58 14.31
C ILE A 91 10.22 3.03 13.30
N ASN A 92 10.07 2.57 12.08
CA ASN A 92 10.89 3.02 10.96
C ASN A 92 10.33 4.32 10.38
N THR A 93 11.21 5.14 9.80
CA THR A 93 10.81 6.25 8.94
C THR A 93 10.00 5.72 7.76
N THR A 94 8.92 6.42 7.40
CA THR A 94 8.07 6.02 6.28
C THR A 94 8.86 6.08 4.98
N ALA A 95 8.98 4.98 4.26
CA ALA A 95 9.62 4.98 2.95
C ALA A 95 8.77 5.76 1.94
N GLU A 96 9.41 6.63 1.16
CA GLU A 96 8.75 7.33 0.05
C GLU A 96 8.50 6.35 -1.08
N ARG A 97 7.22 6.14 -1.39
CA ARG A 97 6.78 5.27 -2.48
C ARG A 97 5.52 5.86 -3.09
N GLU A 98 5.48 5.87 -4.42
CA GLU A 98 4.33 6.36 -5.16
C GLU A 98 3.13 5.42 -5.00
N PRO A 99 1.91 5.98 -4.87
CA PRO A 99 0.70 5.19 -4.91
C PRO A 99 0.44 4.67 -6.32
N PHE A 100 -0.18 3.49 -6.40
CA PHE A 100 -0.60 2.89 -7.66
C PHE A 100 -2.00 2.30 -7.52
N ILE A 101 -2.63 1.96 -8.63
CA ILE A 101 -3.98 1.38 -8.64
C ILE A 101 -4.00 -0.02 -9.24
N THR A 102 -4.95 -0.83 -8.78
CA THR A 102 -5.37 -2.08 -9.43
C THR A 102 -6.81 -1.96 -9.89
N LEU A 103 -7.18 -2.61 -10.99
CA LEU A 103 -8.52 -2.51 -11.58
C LEU A 103 -9.48 -3.53 -10.96
N LYS A 104 -10.72 -3.11 -10.67
CA LYS A 104 -11.77 -3.97 -10.13
C LYS A 104 -12.65 -4.52 -11.25
N ASP A 105 -12.10 -5.45 -12.02
CA ASP A 105 -12.77 -6.13 -13.12
C ASP A 105 -13.99 -6.97 -12.70
N HIS A 106 -14.02 -7.43 -11.45
CA HIS A 106 -15.15 -8.13 -10.84
C HIS A 106 -16.35 -7.23 -10.47
N LYS A 107 -16.33 -5.92 -10.79
CA LYS A 107 -17.43 -5.00 -10.50
C LYS A 107 -18.36 -4.88 -11.72
N PRO A 108 -19.69 -4.69 -11.49
CA PRO A 108 -20.62 -4.48 -12.59
C PRO A 108 -20.24 -3.21 -13.37
N ASN A 109 -20.51 -3.21 -14.67
CA ASN A 109 -20.23 -2.09 -15.58
C ASN A 109 -18.75 -1.68 -15.65
N PHE A 110 -17.82 -2.63 -15.45
CA PHE A 110 -16.37 -2.37 -15.50
C PHE A 110 -15.91 -1.81 -16.85
N GLU A 111 -16.47 -2.29 -17.96
CA GLU A 111 -16.08 -1.88 -19.32
C GLU A 111 -16.33 -0.39 -19.57
N ASN A 112 -17.43 0.16 -19.03
CA ASN A 112 -17.79 1.56 -19.24
C ASN A 112 -17.33 2.47 -18.09
N ASN A 113 -17.29 1.94 -16.86
CA ASN A 113 -16.92 2.71 -15.67
C ASN A 113 -15.95 1.90 -14.78
N PRO A 114 -14.67 1.79 -15.20
CA PRO A 114 -13.69 1.00 -14.47
C PRO A 114 -13.45 1.62 -13.09
N THR A 115 -13.76 0.85 -12.05
CA THR A 115 -13.40 1.22 -10.68
C THR A 115 -12.05 0.61 -10.32
N CYS A 116 -11.33 1.24 -9.40
CA CYS A 116 -10.03 0.75 -8.98
C CYS A 116 -9.90 0.63 -7.46
N ARG A 117 -8.80 0.02 -7.04
CA ARG A 117 -8.33 0.01 -5.66
C ARG A 117 -7.04 0.81 -5.62
N LEU A 118 -7.04 1.87 -4.81
CA LEU A 118 -5.82 2.62 -4.50
C LEU A 118 -4.96 1.82 -3.53
N ILE A 119 -3.72 1.57 -3.93
CA ILE A 119 -2.68 1.00 -3.09
C ILE A 119 -1.70 2.11 -2.75
N ASN A 120 -1.70 2.52 -1.48
CA ASN A 120 -0.71 3.44 -0.97
C ASN A 120 0.36 2.67 -0.18
N PRO A 121 1.53 2.39 -0.78
CA PRO A 121 2.63 1.74 -0.08
C PRO A 121 3.27 2.62 1.01
N ARG A 122 3.06 3.95 0.97
CA ARG A 122 3.48 4.88 2.01
C ARG A 122 2.44 4.91 3.14
N LYS A 123 2.50 3.92 4.04
CA LYS A 123 1.67 3.87 5.24
C LYS A 123 2.52 4.20 6.47
N SER A 124 2.07 5.15 7.28
CA SER A 124 2.76 5.48 8.53
C SER A 124 2.50 4.40 9.58
N GLU A 125 3.52 4.13 10.40
CA GLU A 125 3.44 3.18 11.53
C GLU A 125 2.74 3.79 12.77
N ILE A 126 2.04 4.92 12.60
CA ILE A 126 1.38 5.65 13.68
C ILE A 126 0.34 4.80 14.43
N GLY A 127 -0.23 3.78 13.79
CA GLY A 127 -1.14 2.84 14.44
C GLY A 127 -0.50 2.12 15.65
N LYS A 128 0.82 1.86 15.62
CA LYS A 128 1.54 1.28 16.76
C LYS A 128 1.60 2.24 17.94
N VAL A 129 1.82 3.53 17.66
CA VAL A 129 1.80 4.61 18.66
C VAL A 129 0.41 4.74 19.28
N SER A 130 -0.63 4.82 18.45
CA SER A 130 -2.02 4.91 18.91
C SER A 130 -2.41 3.73 19.80
N LYS A 131 -1.97 2.50 19.46
CA LYS A 131 -2.23 1.31 20.27
C LYS A 131 -1.62 1.43 21.67
N GLN A 132 -0.36 1.87 21.80
CA GLN A 132 0.25 2.03 23.12
C GLN A 132 -0.46 3.07 23.98
N ILE A 133 -0.88 4.19 23.38
CA ILE A 133 -1.63 5.24 24.10
C ILE A 133 -2.96 4.67 24.59
N LEU A 134 -3.69 3.96 23.71
CA LEU A 134 -4.95 3.31 24.05
C LEU A 134 -4.77 2.26 25.15
N ASP A 135 -3.69 1.47 25.08
CA ASP A 135 -3.37 0.45 26.09
C ASP A 135 -3.13 1.06 27.48
N ARG A 136 -2.46 2.21 27.55
CA ARG A 136 -2.24 2.95 28.81
C ARG A 136 -3.53 3.54 29.37
N ILE A 137 -4.37 4.12 28.51
CA ILE A 137 -5.68 4.67 28.92
C ILE A 137 -6.55 3.55 29.46
N ASN A 138 -6.62 2.42 28.74
CA ASN A 138 -7.41 1.28 29.16
C ASN A 138 -6.93 0.72 30.51
N ALA A 139 -5.62 0.60 30.73
CA ALA A 139 -5.07 0.18 32.03
C ALA A 139 -5.53 1.08 33.19
N LYS A 140 -5.52 2.41 33.01
CA LYS A 140 -5.99 3.36 34.03
C LYS A 140 -7.50 3.25 34.29
N VAL A 141 -8.30 3.04 33.24
CA VAL A 141 -9.75 2.88 33.38
C VAL A 141 -10.08 1.61 34.15
N ILE A 142 -9.41 0.50 33.84
CA ILE A 142 -9.56 -0.78 34.57
C ILE A 142 -9.22 -0.56 36.05
N GLU A 143 -8.08 0.08 36.35
CA GLU A 143 -7.65 0.39 37.72
C GLU A 143 -8.68 1.24 38.48
N SER A 144 -9.26 2.26 37.84
CA SER A 144 -10.22 3.16 38.49
C SER A 144 -11.63 2.59 38.64
N THR A 145 -12.05 1.73 37.70
CA THR A 145 -13.46 1.27 37.62
C THR A 145 -13.64 -0.16 38.13
N GLY A 146 -12.57 -0.94 38.26
CA GLY A 146 -12.63 -2.37 38.58
C GLY A 146 -13.31 -3.22 37.50
N MET A 147 -13.62 -2.64 36.33
CA MET A 147 -14.30 -3.36 35.25
C MET A 147 -13.30 -4.19 34.42
N ASN A 148 -13.72 -5.40 34.04
CA ASN A 148 -12.95 -6.25 33.16
C ASN A 148 -13.08 -5.80 31.70
N GLN A 149 -12.13 -4.97 31.23
CA GLN A 149 -12.00 -4.64 29.81
C GLN A 149 -11.02 -5.60 29.11
N TRP A 150 -11.54 -6.71 28.62
CA TRP A 150 -10.75 -7.75 27.96
C TRP A 150 -10.33 -7.29 26.56
N LYS A 151 -9.02 -7.38 26.27
CA LYS A 151 -8.42 -6.85 25.03
C LYS A 151 -8.48 -7.82 23.85
N ASN A 152 -8.67 -9.11 24.12
CA ASN A 152 -8.76 -10.18 23.12
C ASN A 152 -9.47 -11.42 23.68
N THR A 153 -9.86 -12.33 22.79
CA THR A 153 -10.56 -13.58 23.18
C THR A 153 -9.74 -14.43 24.13
N LYS A 154 -8.40 -14.43 24.02
CA LYS A 154 -7.53 -15.17 24.94
C LYS A 154 -7.58 -14.58 26.34
N SER A 155 -7.60 -13.25 26.47
CA SER A 155 -7.81 -12.63 27.77
C SER A 155 -9.11 -13.13 28.38
N VAL A 156 -10.23 -13.22 27.65
CA VAL A 156 -11.55 -13.71 28.17
C VAL A 156 -11.50 -15.11 28.77
N LEU A 157 -10.63 -15.97 28.24
CA LEU A 157 -10.62 -17.41 28.54
C LEU A 157 -9.63 -17.81 29.64
N THR A 158 -8.87 -16.87 30.20
CA THR A 158 -7.86 -17.11 31.25
C THR A 158 -8.05 -16.11 32.37
#